data_AF-A0A7T8HKK5-F1
#
_entry.id   AF-A0A7T8HKK5-F1
#
_cell.length_a   1.000
_cell.length_b   1.000
_cell.length_c   1.000
_cell.angle_alpha   90.00
_cell.angle_beta   90.00
_cell.angle_gamma   90.00
#
_symmetry.space_group_name_H-M   'P 1'
#
loop_
_entity.id
_entity.type
_entity.pdbx_description
1 polymer ?
#
loop_
_entity_poly.entity_id
_entity_poly.type
_entity_poly.pdbx_seq_one_letter_code
_entity_poly.pdbx_strand_id
1 'polypeptide(L)' 'MSSELERRTAIIMVFRCGRASKEIIDFFKFPKATVHSIAKSFKESEDIEEGFLTPERKTPDRSQVRKRSVRLH' A
#
# COMPACT_ATOMS: atom_id res chain seq x y z
N MET A 1 -12.37 -21.20 -4.89
CA MET A 1 -11.53 -20.20 -4.20
C MET A 1 -10.26 -20.89 -3.76
N SER A 2 -9.08 -20.34 -4.07
CA SER A 2 -7.82 -20.94 -3.61
C SER A 2 -7.72 -20.77 -2.09
N SER A 3 -7.48 -21.87 -1.37
CA SER A 3 -7.32 -21.87 0.10
C SER A 3 -6.22 -20.91 0.58
N GLU A 4 -5.27 -20.56 -0.28
CA GLU A 4 -4.21 -19.59 0.04
C GLU A 4 -4.72 -18.15 0.09
N LEU A 5 -5.58 -17.77 -0.86
CA LEU A 5 -6.17 -16.43 -0.91
C LEU A 5 -7.02 -16.17 0.33
N GLU A 6 -7.81 -17.17 0.74
CA GLU A 6 -8.66 -17.09 1.92
C GLU A 6 -7.85 -16.93 3.22
N ARG A 7 -6.74 -17.68 3.35
CA ARG A 7 -5.78 -17.51 4.46
C ARG A 7 -5.16 -16.11 4.48
N ARG A 8 -4.78 -15.59 3.32
CA ARG A 8 -4.19 -14.26 3.19
C ARG A 8 -5.18 -13.17 3.59
N THR A 9 -6.43 -13.27 3.14
CA THR A 9 -7.51 -12.33 3.50
C THR A 9 -7.79 -12.36 5.00
N ALA A 10 -7.86 -13.55 5.62
CA ALA A 10 -8.08 -13.68 7.06
C ALA A 10 -6.98 -12.97 7.88
N ILE A 11 -5.71 -13.15 7.51
CA ILE A 11 -4.57 -12.50 8.19
C ILE A 11 -4.65 -10.97 8.05
N ILE A 12 -4.95 -10.46 6.85
CA ILE A 12 -5.08 -9.02 6.58
C ILE A 12 -6.21 -8.40 7.39
N MET A 13 -7.38 -9.05 7.45
CA MET A 13 -8.51 -8.55 8.25
C MET A 13 -8.15 -8.42 9.73
N VAL A 14 -7.40 -9.39 10.27
CA VAL A 14 -7.02 -9.39 11.68
C VAL A 14 -5.97 -8.32 11.96
N PHE A 15 -5.06 -8.05 11.01
CA PHE A 15 -4.17 -6.89 11.08
C PHE A 15 -4.94 -5.56 11.08
N ARG A 16 -5.96 -5.40 10.23
CA ARG A 16 -6.84 -4.21 10.24
C ARG A 16 -7.59 -4.02 11.55
N CYS A 17 -7.85 -5.10 12.29
CA CYS A 17 -8.41 -5.04 13.65
C CYS A 17 -7.37 -4.64 14.73
N GLY A 18 -6.14 -4.28 14.35
CA GLY A 18 -5.10 -3.83 15.27
C GLY A 18 -4.43 -4.95 16.07
N ARG A 19 -4.57 -6.21 15.65
CA ARG A 19 -3.98 -7.36 16.35
C ARG A 19 -2.52 -7.56 15.98
N ALA A 20 -1.73 -8.00 16.96
CA ALA A 20 -0.31 -8.25 16.76
C ALA A 20 -0.07 -9.55 15.97
N SER A 21 1.02 -9.61 15.21
CA SER A 21 1.40 -10.83 14.47
C SER A 21 1.50 -12.07 15.35
N LYS A 22 1.88 -11.91 16.63
CA LYS A 22 1.95 -13.00 17.61
C LYS A 22 0.57 -13.60 17.92
N GLU A 23 -0.45 -12.76 18.10
CA GLU A 23 -1.83 -13.19 18.35
C GLU A 23 -2.38 -13.93 17.12
N ILE A 24 -2.04 -13.47 15.91
CA ILE A 24 -2.44 -14.12 14.65
C ILE A 24 -1.80 -15.51 14.52
N ILE A 25 -0.51 -15.64 14.82
CA ILE A 25 0.20 -16.93 14.80
C ILE A 25 -0.43 -17.89 15.80
N ASP A 26 -0.75 -17.43 17.01
CA ASP A 26 -1.31 -18.28 18.05
C ASP A 26 -2.74 -18.73 17.74
N PHE A 27 -3.57 -17.85 17.15
CA PHE A 27 -4.96 -18.13 16.84
C PHE A 27 -5.14 -18.99 15.59
N PHE A 28 -4.47 -18.63 14.49
CA PHE A 28 -4.63 -19.32 13.21
C PHE A 28 -3.64 -20.47 12.99
N LYS A 29 -2.62 -20.58 13.86
CA LYS A 29 -1.53 -21.58 13.74
C LYS A 29 -0.82 -21.56 12.38
N PHE A 30 -0.80 -20.39 11.73
CA PHE A 30 -0.10 -20.23 10.47
C PHE A 30 1.43 -20.21 10.68
N PRO A 31 2.21 -20.59 9.65
CA PRO A 31 3.65 -20.47 9.71
C PRO A 31 4.06 -19.02 9.98
N LYS A 32 4.99 -18.85 10.92
CA LYS A 32 5.52 -17.53 11.29
C LYS A 32 6.05 -16.75 10.08
N ALA A 33 6.70 -17.44 9.15
CA ALA A 33 7.19 -16.85 7.90
C ALA A 33 6.07 -16.24 7.04
N THR A 34 4.95 -16.95 6.91
CA THR A 34 3.77 -16.49 6.14
C THR A 34 3.16 -15.25 6.78
N VAL A 35 2.97 -15.26 8.10
CA VAL A 35 2.39 -14.11 8.81
C VAL A 35 3.29 -12.88 8.69
N HIS A 36 4.61 -13.02 8.82
CA HIS A 36 5.54 -11.89 8.65
C HIS A 36 5.63 -11.38 7.20
N SER A 37 5.59 -12.28 6.21
CA SER A 37 5.58 -11.88 4.80
C SER A 37 4.32 -11.06 4.46
N ILE A 38 3.16 -11.48 4.97
CA ILE A 38 1.90 -10.75 4.80
C ILE A 38 1.90 -9.45 5.59
N ALA A 39 2.41 -9.43 6.83
CA ALA A 39 2.52 -8.23 7.64
C ALA A 39 3.37 -7.15 6.95
N LYS A 40 4.49 -7.56 6.34
CA LYS A 40 5.35 -6.66 5.57
C LYS A 40 4.60 -6.06 4.38
N SER A 41 3.94 -6.92 3.59
CA SER A 41 3.16 -6.48 2.42
C SER A 41 1.98 -5.59 2.81
N PHE A 42 1.35 -5.88 3.95
CA PHE A 42 0.24 -5.11 4.50
C PHE A 42 0.70 -3.71 4.89
N LYS A 43 1.81 -3.60 5.61
CA LYS A 43 2.39 -2.31 6.00
C LYS A 43 2.83 -1.47 4.80
N GLU A 44 3.51 -2.09 3.84
CA GLU A 44 3.87 -1.43 2.57
C GLU A 44 2.64 -0.93 1.81
N SER A 45 1.52 -1.66 1.86
CA SER A 45 0.26 -1.23 1.24
C SER A 45 -0.44 -0.11 2.02
N GLU A 46 -0.41 -0.12 3.36
CA GLU A 46 -0.94 0.97 4.19
C GLU A 46 -0.10 2.25 4.03
N ASP A 47 1.22 2.15 3.96
CA ASP A 47 2.11 3.27 3.68
C ASP A 47 1.83 3.89 2.28
N ILE A 48 1.49 3.06 1.29
CA ILE A 48 1.07 3.53 -0.04
C ILE A 48 -0.33 4.17 0.01
N GLU A 49 -1.27 3.58 0.73
CA GLU A 49 -2.63 4.13 0.88
C GLU A 49 -2.62 5.45 1.67
N GLU A 50 -1.83 5.55 2.73
CA GLU A 50 -1.60 6.79 3.50
C GLU A 50 -0.82 7.83 2.68
N GLY A 51 0.13 7.39 1.85
CA GLY A 51 0.82 8.22 0.85
C GLY A 51 -0.09 8.68 -0.31
N PHE A 52 -1.20 7.98 -0.58
CA PHE A 52 -2.24 8.41 -1.51
C PHE A 52 -3.33 9.27 -0.86
N LEU A 53 -3.52 9.14 0.46
CA LEU A 53 -4.47 9.94 1.25
C LEU A 53 -3.88 11.29 1.70
N THR A 54 -2.56 11.46 1.63
CA THR A 54 -1.98 12.80 1.54
C THR A 54 -2.09 13.27 0.09
N PRO A 55 -2.88 14.32 -0.22
CA PRO A 55 -2.79 14.95 -1.51
C PRO A 55 -1.50 15.77 -1.50
N GLU A 56 -0.35 15.13 -1.67
CA GLU A 56 0.78 15.85 -2.25
C GLU A 56 0.39 16.12 -3.69
N ARG A 57 -0.31 17.25 -3.87
CA ARG A 57 -0.56 17.90 -5.14
C ARG A 57 0.78 18.10 -5.85
N LYS A 58 1.23 17.08 -6.57
CA LYS A 58 2.04 17.30 -7.76
C LYS A 58 1.07 17.66 -8.86
N THR A 59 0.74 18.94 -8.91
CA THR A 59 0.13 19.55 -10.09
C THR A 59 0.94 19.13 -11.32
N PRO A 60 0.31 18.59 -12.37
CA PRO A 60 0.95 18.54 -13.66
C PRO A 60 0.80 19.93 -14.30
N ASP A 61 1.57 20.92 -13.84
CA ASP A 61 1.68 22.17 -14.60
C ASP A 61 2.87 22.10 -15.55
N ARG A 62 2.61 21.60 -16.75
CA ARG A 62 3.28 22.13 -17.94
C ARG A 62 2.42 22.02 -19.18
N SER A 63 1.19 22.47 -19.11
CA SER A 63 0.54 23.07 -20.28
C SER A 63 0.98 24.54 -20.38
N GLN A 64 2.23 24.78 -20.80
CA GLN A 64 2.64 26.10 -21.30
C GLN A 64 2.99 26.00 -22.78
N VAL A 65 1.92 26.01 -23.57
CA VAL A 65 1.70 26.93 -24.70
C VAL A 65 2.98 27.40 -25.40
N ARG A 66 3.14 26.94 -26.64
CA ARG A 66 3.91 27.61 -27.71
C ARG A 66 3.77 29.14 -27.59
N LYS A 67 4.85 29.83 -27.22
CA LYS A 67 5.02 31.25 -27.56
C LYS A 67 6.22 31.38 -28.48
N ARG A 68 5.93 31.62 -29.76
CA ARG A 68 6.86 32.26 -30.70
C ARG A 68 7.23 33.61 -30.09
N SER A 69 8.52 33.86 -29.89
CA SER A 69 9.05 35.21 -29.70
C SER A 69 10.16 35.38 -30.72
N VAL A 70 9.94 36.31 -31.64
CA VAL A 70 10.85 36.75 -32.69
C VAL A 70 12.08 37.39 -32.04
N ARG A 71 13.30 37.04 -32.49
CA ARG A 71 14.53 37.73 -32.11
C ARG A 71 14.93 38.68 -33.24
N LEU A 72 14.77 39.97 -33.00
CA LEU A 72 15.37 41.05 -33.79
C LEU A 72 16.88 41.06 -33.54
N HIS A 73 17.66 41.12 -34.61
CA HIS A 73 19.05 41.58 -34.64
C HIS A 73 19.25 42.40 -35.92
#